data_AF-A0A3M2C9L0-F1
#
_entry.id   AF-A0A3M2C9L0-F1
#
_cell.length_a   1.000
_cell.length_b   1.000
_cell.length_c   1.000
_cell.angle_alpha   90.00
_cell.angle_beta   90.00
_cell.angle_gamma   90.00
#
_symmetry.space_group_name_H-M   'P 1'
#
loop_
_entity.id
_entity.type
_entity.pdbx_description
1 polymer ?
#
loop_
_entity_poly.entity_id
_entity_poly.type
_entity_poly.pdbx_seq_one_letter_code
_entity_poly.pdbx_strand_id
1 'polypeptide(L)' 'MPKENQIQSTSANLWDGSKQLEGSLVLTADHLLFHFNDFQKSHLDLRIPLNQISSVDTFLIFEIARSG' A
#
# COMPACT_ATOMS: atom_id res chain seq x y z
N MET A 1 -5.87 13.82 14.34
CA MET A 1 -6.48 12.53 14.01
C MET A 1 -6.04 11.52 15.05
N PRO A 2 -6.93 10.65 15.57
CA PRO A 2 -6.52 9.67 16.57
C PRO A 2 -5.44 8.79 15.94
N LYS A 3 -4.32 8.61 16.65
CA LYS A 3 -3.29 7.65 16.27
C LYS A 3 -3.91 6.26 16.44
N GLU A 4 -4.50 5.71 15.38
CA GLU A 4 -4.74 4.27 15.32
C GLU A 4 -3.42 3.59 15.68
N ASN A 5 -3.48 2.54 16.51
CA ASN A 5 -2.30 1.86 17.03
C ASN A 5 -1.52 1.22 15.86
N GLN A 6 -0.63 2.01 15.29
CA GLN A 6 0.23 1.66 14.18
C GLN A 6 1.27 0.65 14.67
N ILE A 7 1.29 -0.52 14.05
CA ILE A 7 2.25 -1.58 14.33
C ILE A 7 3.50 -1.37 13.48
N GLN A 8 3.31 -1.12 12.19
CA GLN A 8 4.41 -0.94 11.23
C GLN A 8 4.00 0.04 10.13
N SER A 9 4.98 0.74 9.55
CA SER A 9 4.81 1.48 8.30
C SER A 9 6.06 1.37 7.43
N THR A 10 5.84 1.37 6.12
CA THR A 10 6.89 1.36 5.11
C THR A 10 6.45 2.14 3.88
N SER A 11 7.40 2.73 3.15
CA SER A 11 7.14 3.22 1.81
C SER A 11 6.76 2.06 0.90
N ALA A 12 5.76 2.26 0.04
CA ALA A 12 5.23 1.23 -0.85
C ALA A 12 4.57 1.86 -2.08
N ASN A 13 4.39 1.05 -3.12
CA ASN A 13 3.65 1.42 -4.32
C ASN A 13 2.36 0.61 -4.40
N LEU A 14 1.23 1.28 -4.63
CA LEU A 14 -0.02 0.62 -5.03
C LEU A 14 0.02 0.43 -6.55
N TRP A 15 -0.15 -0.80 -7.02
CA TRP A 15 -0.17 -1.12 -8.43
C TRP A 15 -1.58 -1.54 -8.86
N ASP A 16 -2.19 -0.81 -9.79
CA ASP A 16 -3.50 -1.13 -10.36
C ASP A 16 -3.43 -1.99 -11.65
N GLY A 17 -2.23 -2.46 -11.99
CA GLY A 17 -1.91 -3.17 -13.24
C GLY A 17 -1.48 -2.25 -14.39
N SER A 18 -1.79 -0.96 -14.34
CA SER A 18 -1.43 0.02 -15.38
C SER A 18 -0.48 1.12 -14.89
N LYS A 19 -0.61 1.51 -13.62
CA LYS A 19 0.13 2.59 -12.98
C LYS A 19 0.55 2.18 -11.59
N GLN A 20 1.71 2.69 -11.19
CA GLN A 20 2.17 2.61 -9.81
C GLN A 20 1.95 3.96 -9.16
N LEU A 21 1.31 3.94 -7.98
CA LEU A 21 1.03 5.11 -7.18
C LEU A 21 1.86 5.03 -5.90
N GLU A 22 2.71 6.02 -5.68
CA GLU A 22 3.59 6.05 -4.52
C GLU A 22 2.83 6.44 -3.25
N GLY A 23 3.22 5.80 -2.15
CA GLY A 23 2.61 6.05 -0.86
C GLY A 23 3.32 5.37 0.30
N SER A 24 2.58 5.25 1.39
CA SER A 24 2.99 4.57 2.61
C SER A 24 1.97 3.51 2.98
N LEU A 25 2.43 2.28 3.18
CA LEU A 25 1.62 1.17 3.68
C LEU A 25 1.75 1.13 5.20
N VAL A 26 0.61 1.15 5.90
CA VAL A 26 0.53 1.16 7.36
C VAL A 26 -0.27 -0.05 7.82
N LEU A 27 0.32 -0.83 8.73
CA LEU A 27 -0.34 -1.95 9.38
C LEU A 27 -0.83 -1.52 10.77
N THR A 28 -2.12 -1.71 11.04
CA THR A 28 -2.72 -1.57 12.37
C THR A 28 -3.12 -2.95 12.92
N ALA A 29 -3.75 -2.99 14.09
CA ALA A 29 -4.25 -4.23 14.68
C ALA A 29 -5.35 -4.93 13.86
N ASP A 30 -6.08 -4.18 13.03
CA ASP A 30 -7.31 -4.64 12.36
C ASP A 30 -7.40 -4.25 10.89
N HIS A 31 -6.53 -3.35 10.41
CA HIS A 31 -6.52 -2.85 9.04
C HIS A 31 -5.11 -2.81 8.44
N LEU A 32 -5.10 -2.91 7.11
CA LEU A 32 -4.02 -2.47 6.25
C LEU A 32 -4.47 -1.17 5.57
N LEU A 33 -3.69 -0.10 5.74
CA LEU A 33 -3.97 1.24 5.21
C LEU A 33 -2.91 1.59 4.16
N PHE A 34 -3.33 2.22 3.06
CA PHE A 34 -2.41 2.83 2.10
C PHE A 34 -2.69 4.31 1.96
N HIS A 35 -1.70 5.12 2.33
CA HIS A 35 -1.72 6.58 2.20
C HIS A 35 -0.96 7.01 0.96
N PHE A 36 -1.60 7.74 0.06
CA PHE A 36 -0.96 8.21 -1.16
C PHE A 36 -0.18 9.50 -0.94
N ASN A 37 0.97 9.63 -1.59
CA ASN A 37 1.79 10.85 -1.50
C ASN A 37 1.14 12.04 -2.23
N ASP A 38 0.62 11.83 -3.43
CA ASP A 38 0.09 12.90 -4.28
C ASP A 38 -1.33 13.35 -3.92
N PHE A 39 -2.00 12.62 -3.01
CA PHE A 39 -3.40 12.84 -2.66
C PHE A 39 -3.61 13.21 -1.19
N GLN A 40 -2.60 13.70 -0.47
CA GLN A 40 -2.72 14.02 0.97
C GLN A 40 -3.79 15.05 1.34
N LYS A 41 -4.31 15.81 0.35
CA LYS A 41 -5.43 16.75 0.54
C LYS A 41 -6.80 16.16 0.21
N SER A 42 -6.85 14.96 -0.35
CA SER A 42 -8.09 14.22 -0.57
C SER A 42 -8.20 13.12 0.49
N HIS A 43 -9.43 12.73 0.82
CA HIS A 43 -9.71 11.64 1.77
C HIS A 43 -9.54 10.26 1.12
N LEU A 44 -8.71 10.15 0.08
CA LEU A 44 -8.56 8.95 -0.71
C LEU A 44 -7.47 8.09 -0.08
N ASP A 45 -7.81 7.35 0.98
CA ASP A 45 -6.96 6.29 1.53
C ASP A 45 -7.58 4.94 1.22
N LEU A 46 -6.76 3.95 0.87
CA LEU A 46 -7.23 2.57 0.78
C LEU A 46 -7.20 1.96 2.18
N ARG A 47 -8.33 1.41 2.63
CA ARG A 47 -8.47 0.76 3.93
C ARG A 47 -9.02 -0.64 3.76
N ILE A 48 -8.20 -1.64 4.09
CA ILE A 48 -8.55 -3.06 3.94
C ILE A 48 -8.58 -3.69 5.33
N PRO A 49 -9.73 -4.15 5.83
CA PRO A 49 -9.80 -4.93 7.05
C PRO A 49 -9.00 -6.23 6.92
N LEU A 50 -8.18 -6.57 7.91
CA LEU A 50 -7.32 -7.77 7.84
C LEU A 50 -8.12 -9.07 7.73
N ASN A 51 -9.34 -9.10 8.29
CA ASN A 51 -10.24 -10.25 8.19
C ASN A 51 -10.86 -10.46 6.80
N GLN A 52 -10.71 -9.49 5.89
CA GLN A 52 -11.16 -9.59 4.49
C GLN A 52 -10.03 -10.02 3.54
N ILE A 53 -8.79 -10.08 4.03
CA ILE A 53 -7.64 -10.52 3.23
C ILE A 53 -7.64 -12.05 3.20
N SER A 54 -7.92 -12.63 2.04
CA SER A 54 -7.94 -14.08 1.85
C SER A 54 -6.54 -14.68 1.69
N SER A 55 -5.60 -13.92 1.13
CA SER A 55 -4.23 -14.36 0.85
C SER A 55 -3.27 -13.17 0.71
N VAL A 56 -1.99 -13.42 0.96
CA VAL A 56 -0.89 -12.48 0.72
C VAL A 56 0.22 -13.26 0.05
N ASP A 57 0.59 -12.86 -1.16
CA ASP A 57 1.62 -13.50 -1.95
C ASP A 57 2.85 -12.62 -2.07
N THR A 58 4.03 -13.25 -2.12
CA THR A 58 5.30 -12.55 -2.34
C THR A 58 5.77 -12.78 -3.76
N PHE A 59 6.15 -11.69 -4.44
CA PHE A 59 6.64 -11.74 -5.82
C PHE A 59 8.00 -11.07 -5.91
N LEU A 60 8.88 -11.67 -6.72
CA LEU A 60 10.12 -11.05 -7.15
C LEU A 60 9.84 -10.30 -8.46
N ILE A 61 10.02 -8.98 -8.43
CA ILE A 61 9.92 -8.15 -9.61
C ILE A 61 11.32 -8.07 -10.23
N PHE A 62 11.45 -8.58 -11.45
CA PHE A 62 12.68 -8.45 -12.24
C PHE A 62 12.53 -7.27 -13.21
N GLU A 63 13.40 -6.27 -13.09
CA GLU A 63 13.56 -5.26 -14.15
C GLU A 63 14.33 -5.89 -15.30
N ILE A 64 13.61 -6.47 -16.26
CA ILE A 64 14.23 -6.92 -17.51
C ILE A 64 14.45 -5.68 -18.37
N ALA A 65 15.66 -5.12 -18.31
CA ALA A 65 16.08 -4.09 -19.24
C ALA A 65 15.94 -4.65 -20.66
N ARG A 66 15.14 -3.99 -21.52
CA ARG A 66 15.13 -4.27 -22.96
C ARG A 66 16.45 -3.76 -23.53
N SER A 67 17.49 -4.58 -23.47
CA SER A 67 18.69 -4.40 -24.29
C SER A 67 18.31 -4.77 -25.72
N GLY A 68 17.94 -3.77 -26.51
CA GLY A 68 17.78 -3.85 -27.97
C GLY A 68 18.91 -3.11 -28.66
#